data_AF-A0A0C3BLD7-F1
#
_entry.id   AF-A0A0C3BLD7-F1
#
_cell.length_a   1.000
_cell.length_b   1.000
_cell.length_c   1.000
_cell.angle_alpha   90.00
_cell.angle_beta   90.00
_cell.angle_gamma   90.00
#
_symmetry.space_group_name_H-M   'P 1'
#
loop_
_entity.id
_entity.type
_entity.pdbx_description
1 polymer ?
#
loop_
_entity_poly.entity_id
_entity_poly.type
_entity_poly.pdbx_seq_one_letter_code
_entity_poly.pdbx_strand_id
1 'polypeptide(L)'
;MRACWAQKADEIIMKAGNTEKQESAQAVLEPIGDVEFWKKLRRMKEILELLTIANNVAQARYTRLDHVGFTLGNLYRIYNTPSLEAPIRDQVLNSLEKRWHAAPRAAAL
;
A
#
# COMPACT_ATOMS: atom_id res chain seq x y z
N MET A 1 2.40 1.17 -20.09
CA MET A 1 1.33 0.16 -19.84
C MET A 1 0.03 0.48 -20.56
N ARG A 2 -0.63 1.63 -20.34
CA ARG A 2 -1.93 1.94 -21.01
C ARG A 2 -1.91 1.89 -22.54
N ALA A 3 -0.86 2.42 -23.18
CA ALA A 3 -0.71 2.33 -24.64
C ALA A 3 -0.55 0.88 -25.14
N CYS A 4 0.11 0.03 -24.35
CA CYS A 4 0.25 -1.40 -24.67
C CYS A 4 -1.07 -2.15 -24.45
N TRP A 5 -1.80 -1.83 -23.37
CA TRP A 5 -3.15 -2.33 -23.12
C TRP A 5 -4.10 -1.99 -24.28
N ALA A 6 -4.15 -0.73 -24.71
CA ALA A 6 -5.05 -0.28 -25.78
C ALA A 6 -4.77 -0.97 -27.12
N GLN A 7 -3.53 -1.41 -27.35
CA GLN A 7 -3.14 -2.12 -28.58
C GLN A 7 -3.42 -3.63 -28.53
N LYS A 8 -3.55 -4.22 -27.33
CA LYS A 8 -3.52 -5.68 -27.14
C LYS A 8 -4.73 -6.24 -26.41
N ALA A 9 -5.58 -5.41 -25.80
CA ALA A 9 -6.73 -5.86 -25.02
C ALA A 9 -7.66 -6.77 -25.84
N ASP A 10 -8.04 -6.35 -27.05
CA ASP A 10 -8.93 -7.12 -27.93
C ASP A 10 -8.29 -8.44 -28.39
N GLU A 11 -6.98 -8.44 -28.64
CA GLU A 11 -6.22 -9.64 -29.00
C GLU A 11 -6.20 -10.66 -27.85
N ILE A 12 -6.02 -10.18 -26.61
CA ILE A 12 -6.01 -11.03 -25.40
C ILE A 12 -7.39 -11.63 -25.16
N ILE A 13 -8.46 -10.84 -25.32
CA ILE A 13 -9.84 -11.32 -25.17
C ILE A 13 -10.13 -12.38 -26.23
N MET A 14 -9.87 -12.11 -27.51
CA MET A 14 -10.10 -13.13 -28.56
C MET A 14 -9.34 -14.43 -28.32
N LYS A 15 -8.12 -14.37 -27.78
CA LYS A 15 -7.28 -15.54 -27.50
C LYS A 15 -7.69 -16.33 -26.25
N ALA A 16 -8.57 -15.79 -25.40
CA ALA A 16 -9.03 -16.47 -24.18
C ALA A 16 -9.88 -17.73 -24.46
N GLY A 17 -10.37 -17.87 -25.69
CA GLY A 17 -11.07 -19.08 -26.16
C GLY A 17 -12.58 -19.00 -25.92
N ASN A 18 -13.06 -19.63 -24.85
CA ASN A 18 -14.50 -19.69 -24.56
C ASN A 18 -15.03 -18.39 -23.94
N THR A 19 -16.34 -18.17 -24.03
CA THR A 19 -17.02 -16.95 -23.57
C THR A 19 -16.73 -16.63 -22.09
N GLU A 20 -16.73 -17.64 -21.22
CA GLU A 20 -16.43 -17.47 -19.79
C GLU A 20 -15.02 -16.90 -19.53
N LYS A 21 -14.01 -17.41 -20.26
CA LYS A 21 -12.64 -16.89 -20.13
C LYS A 21 -12.49 -15.52 -20.79
N GLN A 22 -13.26 -15.24 -21.84
CA GLN A 22 -13.32 -13.92 -22.45
C GLN A 22 -13.89 -12.88 -21.48
N GLU A 23 -14.98 -13.20 -20.79
CA GLU A 23 -15.58 -12.36 -19.75
C GLU A 23 -14.62 -12.14 -18.58
N SER A 24 -13.94 -13.20 -18.12
CA SER A 24 -12.91 -13.08 -17.08
C SER A 24 -11.73 -12.21 -17.52
N ALA A 25 -11.25 -12.37 -18.76
CA ALA A 25 -10.18 -11.56 -19.31
C ALA A 25 -10.61 -10.09 -19.41
N GLN A 26 -11.84 -9.83 -19.85
CA GLN A 26 -12.41 -8.49 -19.92
C GLN A 26 -12.50 -7.83 -18.54
N ALA A 27 -12.99 -8.56 -17.53
CA ALA A 27 -13.08 -8.06 -16.15
C ALA A 27 -11.71 -7.70 -15.55
N VAL A 28 -10.65 -8.42 -15.91
CA VAL A 28 -9.27 -8.10 -15.48
C VAL A 28 -8.69 -6.93 -16.28
N LEU A 29 -9.00 -6.83 -17.58
CA LEU A 29 -8.46 -5.80 -18.47
C LEU A 29 -9.13 -4.45 -18.29
N GLU A 30 -10.41 -4.40 -17.91
CA GLU A 30 -11.15 -3.15 -17.76
C GLU A 30 -10.49 -2.18 -16.76
N PRO A 31 -10.13 -2.58 -15.52
CA PRO A 31 -9.42 -1.70 -14.59
C PRO A 31 -8.07 -1.19 -15.10
N ILE A 32 -7.38 -1.96 -15.95
CA ILE A 32 -6.05 -1.62 -16.49
C ILE A 32 -6.14 -0.43 -17.47
N GLY A 33 -7.28 -0.27 -18.15
CA GLY A 33 -7.56 0.87 -19.02
C GLY A 33 -7.84 2.17 -18.27
N ASP A 34 -8.39 2.06 -17.07
CA ASP A 34 -8.80 3.18 -16.22
C ASP A 34 -7.60 3.94 -15.61
N VAL A 35 -7.61 5.26 -15.74
CA VAL A 35 -6.58 6.14 -15.15
C VAL A 35 -6.69 6.17 -13.63
N GLU A 36 -7.91 6.15 -13.10
CA GLU A 36 -8.14 6.25 -11.67
C GLU A 36 -7.65 5.00 -10.94
N PHE A 37 -7.77 3.82 -11.54
CA PHE A 37 -7.12 2.60 -11.07
C PHE A 37 -5.61 2.82 -10.81
N TRP A 38 -4.86 3.35 -11.78
CA TRP A 38 -3.42 3.56 -11.64
C TRP A 38 -3.07 4.65 -10.63
N LYS A 39 -3.89 5.70 -10.53
CA LYS A 39 -3.72 6.74 -9.51
C LYS A 39 -3.90 6.17 -8.10
N LYS A 40 -4.97 5.37 -7.89
CA LYS A 40 -5.24 4.68 -6.61
C LYS A 40 -4.13 3.68 -6.28
N LEU A 41 -3.68 2.89 -7.25
CA LEU A 41 -2.59 1.93 -7.05
C LEU A 41 -1.28 2.62 -6.67
N ARG A 42 -0.95 3.73 -7.34
CA ARG A 42 0.23 4.55 -6.99
C ARG A 42 0.11 5.08 -5.57
N ARG A 43 -1.04 5.65 -5.20
CA ARG A 43 -1.28 6.17 -3.85
C ARG A 43 -1.14 5.08 -2.79
N MET A 44 -1.69 3.90 -3.05
CA MET A 44 -1.55 2.74 -2.17
C MET A 44 -0.08 2.32 -2.02
N LYS A 45 0.67 2.29 -3.13
CA LYS A 45 2.11 2.00 -3.11
C LYS A 45 2.87 2.99 -2.24
N GLU A 46 2.64 4.30 -2.40
CA GLU A 46 3.34 5.35 -1.65
C GLU A 46 3.12 5.21 -0.13
N ILE A 47 1.89 4.88 0.29
CA ILE A 47 1.56 4.58 1.68
C ILE A 47 2.30 3.32 2.15
N LEU A 48 2.21 2.23 1.40
CA LEU A 48 2.83 0.96 1.80
C LEU A 48 4.36 1.05 1.85
N GLU A 49 4.98 1.79 0.94
CA GLU A 49 6.43 1.95 0.86
C GLU A 49 7.01 2.56 2.15
N LEU A 50 6.37 3.62 2.67
CA LEU A 50 6.77 4.24 3.94
C LEU A 50 6.66 3.26 5.12
N LEU A 51 5.59 2.45 5.15
CA LEU A 51 5.40 1.44 6.19
C LEU A 51 6.42 0.30 6.06
N THR A 52 6.77 -0.11 4.84
CA THR A 52 7.79 -1.12 4.58
C THR A 52 9.16 -0.65 5.03
N ILE A 53 9.55 0.59 4.70
CA ILE A 53 10.82 1.19 5.16
C ILE A 53 10.87 1.19 6.69
N ALA A 54 9.82 1.66 7.35
CA ALA A 54 9.76 1.69 8.80
C ALA A 54 9.82 0.30 9.44
N ASN A 55 9.18 -0.69 8.83
CA ASN A 55 9.26 -2.07 9.27
C ASN A 55 10.69 -2.63 9.14
N ASN A 56 11.37 -2.35 8.01
CA ASN A 56 12.75 -2.76 7.82
C ASN A 56 13.69 -2.11 8.84
N VAL A 57 13.48 -0.84 9.18
CA VAL A 57 14.20 -0.18 10.28
C VAL A 57 13.89 -0.89 11.60
N ALA A 58 12.63 -1.13 11.94
CA ALA A 58 12.25 -1.78 13.18
C ALA A 58 12.81 -3.20 13.35
N GLN A 59 13.03 -3.91 12.25
CA GLN A 59 13.53 -5.29 12.23
C GLN A 59 15.05 -5.41 12.03
N ALA A 60 15.78 -4.30 11.87
CA ALA A 60 17.22 -4.35 11.66
C ALA A 60 17.96 -4.86 12.91
N ARG A 61 19.04 -5.63 12.69
CA ARG A 61 19.80 -6.33 13.76
C ARG A 61 20.34 -5.41 14.87
N TYR A 62 20.65 -4.17 14.52
CA TYR A 62 21.21 -3.17 15.45
C TYR A 62 20.21 -2.04 15.76
N THR A 63 18.93 -2.28 15.51
CA THR A 63 17.91 -1.30 15.82
C THR A 63 17.72 -1.19 17.32
N ARG A 64 17.81 0.05 17.79
CA ARG A 64 17.56 0.41 19.18
C ARG A 64 16.15 0.97 19.31
N LEU A 65 15.64 0.99 20.53
CA LEU A 65 14.31 1.51 20.84
C LEU A 65 14.13 2.97 20.39
N ASP A 66 15.18 3.80 20.48
CA ASP A 66 15.18 5.17 19.98
C ASP A 66 14.99 5.25 18.47
N HIS A 67 15.65 4.39 17.69
CA HIS A 67 15.43 4.32 16.24
C HIS A 67 13.98 3.94 15.89
N VAL A 68 13.40 2.99 16.62
CA VAL A 68 11.98 2.60 16.45
C VAL A 68 11.06 3.77 16.81
N GLY A 69 11.30 4.42 17.94
CA GLY A 69 10.52 5.57 18.42
C GLY A 69 10.54 6.74 17.44
N PHE A 70 11.73 7.14 16.96
CA PHE A 70 11.86 8.18 15.93
C PHE A 70 11.14 7.81 14.64
N THR A 71 11.23 6.54 14.22
CA THR A 71 10.56 6.06 13.00
C THR A 71 9.04 6.12 13.14
N LEU A 72 8.49 5.64 14.26
CA LEU A 72 7.05 5.69 14.53
C LEU A 72 6.55 7.13 14.64
N GLY A 73 7.27 8.01 15.33
CA GLY A 73 6.93 9.43 15.43
C GLY A 73 6.96 10.13 14.06
N ASN A 74 7.93 9.81 13.21
CA ASN A 74 8.00 10.33 11.86
C ASN A 74 6.84 9.82 10.98
N LEU A 75 6.46 8.54 11.11
CA LEU A 75 5.28 8.00 10.42
C LEU A 75 4.00 8.70 10.88
N TYR A 76 3.82 8.89 12.19
CA TYR A 76 2.67 9.61 12.72
C TYR A 76 2.59 11.02 12.13
N ARG A 77 3.71 11.76 12.11
CA ARG A 77 3.80 13.10 11.51
C ARG A 77 3.44 13.09 10.03
N ILE A 78 3.93 12.13 9.24
CA ILE A 78 3.67 12.04 7.80
C ILE A 78 2.19 11.71 7.56
N TYR A 79 1.63 10.73 8.25
CA TYR A 79 0.25 10.29 8.05
C TYR A 79 -0.78 11.26 8.61
N ASN A 80 -0.45 12.06 9.63
CA ASN A 80 -1.32 13.10 10.17
C ASN A 80 -1.42 14.35 9.27
N THR A 81 -1.03 14.26 8.00
CA THR A 81 -1.13 15.36 7.05
C THR A 81 -2.55 15.43 6.46
N PRO A 82 -3.16 16.63 6.30
CA PRO A 82 -4.51 16.79 5.74
C PRO A 82 -4.69 16.32 4.28
N SER A 83 -3.58 16.13 3.55
CA SER A 83 -3.59 15.64 2.16
C SER A 83 -3.98 14.16 2.05
N LEU A 84 -3.94 13.41 3.15
CA LEU A 84 -4.36 12.02 3.20
C LEU A 84 -5.87 11.92 3.45
N GLU A 85 -6.53 11.01 2.74
CA GLU A 85 -7.95 10.73 2.95
C GLU A 85 -8.21 10.34 4.41
N ALA A 86 -9.18 11.02 5.05
CA ALA A 86 -9.53 10.81 6.44
C ALA A 86 -9.66 9.33 6.87
N PRO A 87 -10.39 8.45 6.14
CA PRO A 87 -10.50 7.05 6.56
C PRO A 87 -9.15 6.32 6.57
N ILE A 88 -8.29 6.58 5.59
CA ILE A 88 -6.96 5.97 5.49
C ILE A 88 -6.06 6.50 6.60
N ARG A 89 -6.04 7.82 6.80
CA ARG A 89 -5.30 8.47 7.89
C ARG A 89 -5.69 7.85 9.23
N ASP A 90 -6.97 7.86 9.55
CA ASP A 90 -7.47 7.44 10.85
C ASP A 90 -7.15 5.95 11.08
N GLN A 91 -7.28 5.10 10.05
CA GLN A 91 -6.90 3.68 10.13
C GLN A 91 -5.40 3.49 10.36
N VAL A 92 -4.55 4.26 9.68
CA VAL A 92 -3.08 4.17 9.84
C VAL A 92 -2.67 4.67 11.22
N LEU A 93 -3.18 5.82 11.67
CA LEU A 93 -2.87 6.37 13.00
C LEU A 93 -3.32 5.43 14.13
N ASN A 94 -4.54 4.90 14.05
CA ASN A 94 -5.03 3.89 15.00
C ASN A 94 -4.14 2.63 15.01
N SER A 95 -3.63 2.23 13.84
CA SER A 95 -2.74 1.06 13.74
C SER A 95 -1.37 1.33 14.35
N LEU A 96 -0.83 2.54 14.18
CA LEU A 96 0.42 2.97 14.81
C LEU A 96 0.28 3.05 16.34
N GLU A 97 -0.81 3.63 16.83
CA GLU A 97 -1.12 3.73 18.26
C GLU A 97 -1.26 2.35 18.91
N LYS A 98 -2.00 1.43 18.28
CA LYS A 98 -2.07 0.02 18.75
C LYS A 98 -0.71 -0.64 18.86
N ARG A 99 0.17 -0.45 17.86
CA ARG A 99 1.52 -1.02 17.87
C ARG A 99 2.42 -0.37 18.93
N TRP A 100 2.22 0.91 19.21
CA TRP A 100 2.90 1.60 20.30
C TRP A 100 2.47 1.07 21.67
N HIS A 101 1.16 0.89 21.89
CA HIS A 101 0.64 0.33 23.15
C HIS A 101 0.96 -1.15 23.34
N ALA A 102 1.07 -1.91 22.26
CA ALA A 102 1.44 -3.32 22.28
C ALA A 102 2.95 -3.56 22.46
N ALA A 103 3.79 -2.51 22.42
CA ALA A 103 5.20 -2.63 22.74
C ALA A 103 5.33 -3.20 24.16
N PRO A 104 5.97 -4.38 24.33
CA PRO A 104 6.07 -4.97 25.66
C PRO A 104 6.80 -3.99 26.57
N ARG A 105 6.27 -3.77 27.78
CA ARG A 105 7.06 -3.30 28.92
C ARG A 105 8.08 -4.41 29.28
N ALA A 106 8.98 -4.74 28.38
CA ALA A 106 10.06 -5.71 28.58
C ALA A 106 11.40 -4.97 28.52
N ALA A 107 11.55 -4.01 29.43
CA ALA A 107 12.82 -3.43 29.85
C ALA A 107 12.61 -2.81 31.24
N ALA A 108 12.03 -3.60 32.15
CA ALA A 108 12.21 -3.38 33.58
C ALA A 108 13.16 -4.49 34.03
N LEU A 109 14.30 -4.04 34.55
CA LEU A 109 15.42 -4.80 35.09
C LEU A 109 15.00 -5.95 36.00
#